data_AF-A0A7G6E814-F1
#
_entry.id   AF-A0A7G6E814-F1
#
_cell.length_a   1.000
_cell.length_b   1.000
_cell.length_c   1.000
_cell.angle_alpha   90.00
_cell.angle_beta   90.00
_cell.angle_gamma   90.00
#
_symmetry.space_group_name_H-M   'P 1'
#
loop_
_entity.id
_entity.type
_entity.pdbx_description
1 polymer ?
#
loop_
_entity_poly.entity_id
_entity_poly.type
_entity_poly.pdbx_seq_one_letter_code
_entity_poly.pdbx_strand_id
1 'polypeptide(L)'
;MPDFTPNYNLKKPLGNENYNVADQNANMDAIDTALTPTADPALTPTGNGPGKLVQWVGWLANRIKAITGKANWYDTPDITLANLAVHKSRHATGGTDALTPADIGAASASDLTAHLADNMPHRAPDPSTGKVYRWGLAIQNGEWGIIYEEVV
;
A
#
# COMPACT_ATOMS: atom_id res chain seq x y z
N MET A 1 -13.52 45.36 30.22
CA MET A 1 -12.72 44.12 30.13
C MET A 1 -12.05 44.14 28.77
N PRO A 2 -10.76 43.82 28.66
CA PRO A 2 -10.06 43.77 27.39
C PRO A 2 -10.77 42.80 26.42
N ASP A 3 -10.81 43.16 25.14
CA ASP A 3 -11.27 42.31 24.05
C ASP A 3 -10.16 41.30 23.69
N PHE A 4 -10.49 40.18 23.07
CA PHE A 4 -9.52 39.13 22.74
C PHE A 4 -9.69 38.64 21.30
N THR A 5 -8.58 38.29 20.64
CA THR A 5 -8.67 37.70 19.31
C THR A 5 -9.24 36.27 19.38
N PRO A 6 -10.13 35.86 18.45
CA PRO A 6 -10.80 34.55 18.55
C PRO A 6 -9.89 33.32 18.48
N ASN A 7 -8.75 33.40 17.77
CA ASN A 7 -7.93 32.23 17.44
C ASN A 7 -6.81 31.94 18.44
N TYR A 8 -6.17 33.01 18.94
CA TYR A 8 -4.99 32.93 19.81
C TYR A 8 -5.17 33.68 21.12
N ASN A 9 -6.37 34.21 21.39
CA ASN A 9 -6.68 34.93 22.61
C ASN A 9 -5.68 36.06 22.89
N LEU A 10 -5.25 36.75 21.83
CA LEU A 10 -4.36 37.90 21.96
C LEU A 10 -5.16 39.05 22.53
N LYS A 11 -4.62 39.72 23.56
CA LYS A 11 -5.25 40.87 24.19
C LYS A 11 -5.37 42.01 23.18
N LYS A 12 -6.57 42.57 23.07
CA LYS A 12 -6.89 43.65 22.15
C LYS A 12 -7.46 44.81 22.97
N PRO A 13 -6.69 45.90 23.15
CA PRO A 13 -7.17 47.08 23.86
C PRO A 13 -8.42 47.66 23.20
N LEU A 14 -9.34 48.13 24.02
CA LEU A 14 -10.49 48.92 23.58
C LEU A 14 -10.04 50.34 23.20
N GLY A 15 -10.83 51.05 22.39
CA GLY A 15 -10.48 52.40 21.93
C GLY A 15 -10.36 53.46 23.03
N ASN A 16 -10.83 53.15 24.25
CA ASN A 16 -10.74 54.00 25.44
C ASN A 16 -9.70 53.51 26.47
N GLU A 17 -8.91 52.49 26.14
CA GLU A 17 -7.85 51.95 26.99
C GLU A 17 -6.48 52.50 26.58
N ASN A 18 -5.64 52.81 27.56
CA ASN A 18 -4.26 53.18 27.31
C ASN A 18 -3.45 51.94 26.89
N TYR A 19 -2.45 52.16 26.05
CA TYR A 19 -1.53 51.10 25.64
C TYR A 19 -0.75 50.53 26.85
N ASN A 20 -0.75 49.20 26.98
CA ASN A 20 -0.03 48.50 28.04
C ASN A 20 1.09 47.62 27.45
N VAL A 21 2.34 47.95 27.76
CA VAL A 21 3.53 47.22 27.30
C VAL A 21 3.54 45.76 27.79
N ALA A 22 3.02 45.49 28.99
CA ALA A 22 2.94 44.11 29.50
C ALA A 22 1.98 43.26 28.65
N ASP A 23 0.89 43.84 28.15
CA ASP A 23 -0.05 43.15 27.28
C ASP A 23 0.53 42.94 25.87
N GLN A 24 1.30 43.90 25.36
CA GLN A 24 2.07 43.72 24.14
C GLN A 24 3.04 42.55 24.26
N ASN A 25 3.88 42.55 25.30
CA ASN A 25 4.90 41.50 25.47
C ASN A 25 4.24 40.12 25.57
N ALA A 26 3.16 39.99 26.34
CA ALA A 26 2.42 38.74 26.43
C ALA A 26 1.84 38.27 25.08
N ASN A 27 1.34 39.20 24.26
CA ASN A 27 0.88 38.87 22.90
C ASN A 27 2.04 38.46 21.98
N MET A 28 3.19 39.14 22.08
CA MET A 28 4.38 38.80 21.30
C MET A 28 4.88 37.40 21.66
N ASP A 29 4.92 37.04 22.94
CA ASP A 29 5.27 35.70 23.40
C ASP A 29 4.30 34.63 22.88
N ALA A 30 2.99 34.94 22.89
CA ALA A 30 1.96 34.04 22.36
C ALA A 30 2.07 33.84 20.84
N ILE A 31 2.41 34.90 20.10
CA ILE A 31 2.65 34.82 18.65
C ILE A 31 3.92 34.01 18.37
N ASP A 32 5.02 34.28 19.06
CA ASP A 32 6.29 33.59 18.88
C ASP A 32 6.11 32.08 19.12
N THR A 33 5.46 31.71 20.22
CA THR A 33 5.10 30.32 20.53
C THR A 33 4.26 29.67 19.42
N ALA A 34 3.30 30.41 18.84
CA ALA A 34 2.44 29.90 17.78
C ALA A 34 3.17 29.72 16.43
N LEU A 35 4.31 30.40 16.22
CA LEU A 35 5.12 30.34 15.00
C LEU A 35 6.16 29.21 15.01
N THR A 36 6.41 28.55 16.14
CA THR A 36 7.31 27.39 16.25
C THR A 36 6.58 26.09 16.65
N PRO A 37 5.50 25.67 15.95
CA PRO A 37 4.79 24.47 16.31
C PRO A 37 5.54 23.19 15.92
N THR A 38 5.24 22.08 16.59
CA THR A 38 5.61 20.73 16.14
C THR A 38 4.39 20.05 15.53
N ALA A 39 4.56 19.42 14.37
CA ALA A 39 3.52 18.60 13.76
C ALA A 39 3.23 17.38 14.64
N ASP A 40 1.97 17.19 15.05
CA ASP A 40 1.55 15.98 15.77
C ASP A 40 0.92 14.96 14.79
N PRO A 41 1.65 13.89 14.43
CA PRO A 41 1.14 12.86 13.52
C PRO A 41 0.08 11.95 14.17
N ALA A 42 -0.24 12.08 15.45
CA ALA A 42 -1.34 11.38 16.09
C ALA A 42 -2.70 12.07 15.88
N LEU A 43 -2.72 13.34 15.48
CA LEU A 43 -3.96 14.08 15.24
C LEU A 43 -4.68 13.56 13.99
N THR A 44 -5.83 12.94 14.19
CA THR A 44 -6.72 12.53 13.08
C THR A 44 -7.51 13.73 12.56
N PRO A 45 -7.68 13.89 11.24
CA PRO A 45 -8.57 14.91 10.67
C PRO A 45 -9.99 14.76 11.19
N THR A 46 -10.61 15.84 11.68
CA THR A 46 -11.97 15.82 12.24
C THR A 46 -13.01 16.54 11.36
N GLY A 47 -12.58 17.18 10.28
CA GLY A 47 -13.43 17.90 9.34
C GLY A 47 -12.64 18.91 8.50
N ASN A 48 -13.34 19.76 7.75
CA ASN A 48 -12.74 20.76 6.87
C ASN A 48 -12.47 22.11 7.57
N GLY A 49 -12.37 22.09 8.89
CA GLY A 49 -12.14 23.27 9.73
C GLY A 49 -13.41 23.90 10.32
N PRO A 50 -13.26 25.03 11.04
CA PRO A 50 -12.00 25.76 11.24
C PRO A 50 -11.01 25.03 12.15
N GLY A 51 -9.71 25.22 11.90
CA GLY A 51 -8.61 24.65 12.67
C GLY A 51 -7.35 25.51 12.55
N LYS A 52 -6.50 25.51 13.59
CA LYS A 52 -5.20 26.20 13.59
C LYS A 52 -4.25 25.59 12.57
N LEU A 53 -3.29 26.36 12.06
CA LEU A 53 -2.31 25.86 11.07
C LEU A 53 -1.56 24.61 11.57
N VAL A 54 -1.14 24.57 12.83
CA VAL A 54 -0.51 23.38 13.43
C VAL A 54 -1.42 22.14 13.41
N GLN A 55 -2.74 22.31 13.56
CA GLN A 55 -3.68 21.20 13.49
C GLN A 55 -3.76 20.65 12.06
N TRP A 56 -3.84 21.54 11.05
CA TRP A 56 -3.78 21.14 9.65
C TRP A 56 -2.47 20.43 9.30
N VAL A 57 -1.33 20.92 9.81
CA VAL A 57 -0.03 20.27 9.61
C VAL A 57 0.00 18.89 10.29
N GLY A 58 -0.53 18.77 11.52
CA GLY A 58 -0.67 17.47 12.20
C GLY A 58 -1.56 16.49 11.44
N TRP A 59 -2.70 16.96 10.93
CA TRP A 59 -3.60 16.16 10.09
C TRP A 59 -2.92 15.66 8.81
N LEU A 60 -2.16 16.52 8.12
CA LEU A 60 -1.40 16.12 6.94
C LEU A 60 -0.29 15.11 7.30
N ALA A 61 0.45 15.34 8.39
CA ALA A 61 1.46 14.41 8.89
C ALA A 61 0.86 13.04 9.23
N ASN A 62 -0.30 13.02 9.89
CA ASN A 62 -1.06 11.81 10.20
C ASN A 62 -1.46 11.05 8.93
N ARG A 63 -1.95 11.75 7.89
CA ARG A 63 -2.32 11.14 6.61
C ARG A 63 -1.10 10.59 5.86
N ILE A 64 0.00 11.32 5.81
CA ILE A 64 1.25 10.85 5.18
C ILE A 64 1.75 9.59 5.88
N LYS A 65 1.82 9.57 7.21
CA LYS A 65 2.19 8.38 8.01
C LYS A 65 1.30 7.18 7.70
N ALA A 66 -0.01 7.39 7.61
CA ALA A 66 -0.97 6.34 7.29
C ALA A 66 -0.80 5.79 5.86
N ILE A 67 -0.52 6.65 4.88
CA ILE A 67 -0.30 6.26 3.48
C ILE A 67 1.00 5.48 3.31
N THR A 68 2.09 5.93 3.94
CA THR A 68 3.39 5.28 3.79
C THR A 68 3.56 4.05 4.67
N GLY A 69 2.69 3.85 5.67
CA GLY A 69 2.79 2.76 6.64
C GLY A 69 4.02 2.87 7.57
N LYS A 70 4.70 4.01 7.58
CA LYS A 70 5.95 4.22 8.33
C LYS A 70 5.69 4.58 9.80
N ALA A 71 6.76 4.50 10.60
CA ALA A 71 6.70 4.90 12.00
C ALA A 71 6.50 6.42 12.14
N ASN A 72 7.20 7.21 11.30
CA ASN A 72 7.09 8.66 11.21
C ASN A 72 6.71 9.11 9.80
N TRP A 73 6.08 10.29 9.70
CA TRP A 73 5.67 10.87 8.41
C TRP A 73 6.86 11.34 7.55
N TYR A 74 8.01 11.58 8.17
CA TYR A 74 9.25 12.03 7.52
C TYR A 74 10.26 10.89 7.31
N ASP A 75 9.92 9.66 7.70
CA ASP A 75 10.76 8.50 7.35
C ASP A 75 10.74 8.29 5.84
N THR A 76 11.82 7.74 5.29
CA THR A 76 11.90 7.41 3.87
C THR A 76 10.80 6.40 3.49
N PRO A 77 9.95 6.69 2.47
CA PRO A 77 8.94 5.74 2.01
C PRO A 77 9.57 4.53 1.30
N ASP A 78 8.84 3.40 1.23
CA ASP A 78 9.35 2.17 0.60
C ASP A 78 9.56 2.30 -0.91
N ILE A 79 8.75 3.13 -1.56
CA ILE A 79 8.82 3.38 -3.00
C ILE A 79 8.42 4.83 -3.29
N THR A 80 9.04 5.41 -4.32
CA THR A 80 8.69 6.75 -4.81
C THR A 80 7.56 6.66 -5.84
N LEU A 81 6.78 7.73 -6.04
CA LEU A 81 5.78 7.77 -7.11
C LEU A 81 6.42 7.60 -8.51
N ALA A 82 7.64 8.09 -8.71
CA ALA A 82 8.37 7.91 -9.95
C ALA A 82 8.66 6.41 -10.22
N ASN A 83 9.08 5.67 -9.20
CA ASN A 83 9.29 4.23 -9.30
C ASN A 83 7.96 3.47 -9.49
N LEU A 84 6.90 3.92 -8.83
CA LEU A 84 5.56 3.32 -9.00
C LEU A 84 5.03 3.49 -10.44
N ALA A 85 5.28 4.64 -11.08
CA ALA A 85 4.85 4.90 -12.45
C ALA A 85 5.43 3.89 -13.46
N VAL A 86 6.62 3.36 -13.18
CA VAL A 86 7.26 2.32 -14.00
C VAL A 86 7.08 0.91 -13.42
N HIS A 87 6.29 0.70 -12.37
CA HIS A 87 6.09 -0.62 -11.77
C HIS A 87 5.61 -1.66 -12.78
N LYS A 88 4.71 -1.28 -13.70
CA LYS A 88 4.22 -2.17 -14.77
C LYS A 88 5.34 -2.76 -15.62
N SER A 89 6.41 -2.00 -15.92
CA SER A 89 7.48 -2.52 -16.76
C SER A 89 8.31 -3.60 -16.07
N ARG A 90 8.21 -3.75 -14.74
CA ARG A 90 8.82 -4.86 -13.98
C ARG A 90 8.12 -6.20 -14.22
N HIS A 91 6.87 -6.17 -14.69
CA HIS A 91 6.08 -7.35 -15.06
C HIS A 91 6.00 -7.55 -16.58
N ALA A 92 7.00 -7.06 -17.32
CA ALA A 92 7.04 -7.27 -18.76
C ALA A 92 7.27 -8.75 -19.09
N THR A 93 6.41 -9.34 -19.93
CA THR A 93 6.56 -10.71 -20.43
C THR A 93 7.95 -10.90 -21.05
N GLY A 94 8.68 -11.94 -20.62
CA GLY A 94 10.03 -12.25 -21.11
C GLY A 94 11.17 -11.44 -20.45
N GLY A 95 10.87 -10.50 -19.55
CA GLY A 95 11.85 -9.87 -18.68
C GLY A 95 12.08 -10.65 -17.38
N THR A 96 13.07 -10.23 -16.58
CA THR A 96 13.22 -10.68 -15.19
C THR A 96 12.10 -10.09 -14.34
N ASP A 97 10.99 -10.81 -14.22
CA ASP A 97 9.96 -10.55 -13.22
C ASP A 97 10.46 -11.03 -11.84
N ALA A 98 10.10 -10.30 -10.79
CA ALA A 98 10.37 -10.71 -9.42
C ALA A 98 9.46 -11.89 -9.00
N LEU A 99 8.30 -12.04 -9.64
CA LEU A 99 7.40 -13.16 -9.44
C LEU A 99 7.81 -14.33 -10.35
N THR A 100 8.18 -15.44 -9.72
CA THR A 100 8.39 -16.72 -10.39
C THR A 100 7.05 -17.45 -10.58
N PRO A 101 6.95 -18.42 -11.51
CA PRO A 101 5.77 -19.29 -11.59
C PRO A 101 5.40 -19.94 -10.25
N ALA A 102 6.39 -20.27 -9.42
CA ALA A 102 6.17 -20.87 -8.11
C ALA A 102 5.43 -19.93 -7.13
N ASP A 103 5.67 -18.61 -7.21
CA ASP A 103 5.03 -17.62 -6.33
C ASP A 103 3.51 -17.52 -6.54
N ILE A 104 3.02 -17.95 -7.71
CA ILE A 104 1.59 -17.95 -8.07
C ILE A 104 1.01 -19.38 -8.21
N GLY A 105 1.79 -20.41 -7.88
CA GLY A 105 1.39 -21.81 -8.05
C GLY A 105 1.22 -22.24 -9.51
N ALA A 106 1.85 -21.55 -10.47
CA ALA A 106 1.86 -21.94 -11.87
C ALA A 106 2.88 -23.07 -12.11
N ALA A 107 2.54 -23.99 -13.02
CA ALA A 107 3.44 -25.05 -13.45
C ALA A 107 4.71 -24.46 -14.08
N SER A 108 5.85 -25.08 -13.80
CA SER A 108 7.13 -24.68 -14.38
C SER A 108 7.25 -25.10 -15.85
N ALA A 109 8.17 -24.47 -16.58
CA ALA A 109 8.48 -24.90 -17.94
C ALA A 109 8.99 -26.36 -18.00
N SER A 110 9.69 -26.81 -16.95
CA SER A 110 10.08 -28.21 -16.80
C SER A 110 8.89 -29.13 -16.59
N ASP A 111 7.89 -28.75 -15.80
CA ASP A 111 6.68 -29.57 -15.60
C ASP A 111 5.92 -29.73 -16.93
N LEU A 112 5.79 -28.63 -17.70
CA LEU A 112 5.15 -28.66 -19.02
C LEU A 112 5.95 -29.52 -20.01
N THR A 113 7.28 -29.43 -19.97
CA THR A 113 8.17 -30.24 -20.82
C THR A 113 8.07 -31.72 -20.47
N ALA A 114 8.03 -32.06 -19.18
CA ALA A 114 7.83 -33.43 -18.71
C ALA A 114 6.45 -33.97 -19.14
N HIS A 115 5.40 -33.15 -19.02
CA HIS A 115 4.06 -33.51 -19.47
C HIS A 115 3.99 -33.73 -21.00
N LEU A 116 4.71 -32.93 -21.80
CA LEU A 116 4.74 -33.08 -23.26
C LEU A 116 5.53 -34.31 -23.71
N ALA A 117 6.57 -34.69 -22.95
CA ALA A 117 7.41 -35.86 -23.25
C ALA A 117 6.77 -37.19 -22.80
N ASP A 118 5.81 -37.15 -21.87
CA ASP A 118 5.06 -38.31 -21.44
C ASP A 118 3.87 -38.57 -22.35
N ASN A 119 3.83 -39.75 -22.98
CA ASN A 119 2.73 -40.16 -23.85
C ASN A 119 1.42 -40.44 -23.08
N MET A 120 1.46 -40.62 -21.76
CA MET A 120 0.30 -40.84 -20.88
C MET A 120 0.40 -40.01 -19.59
N PRO A 121 0.32 -38.67 -19.68
CA PRO A 121 0.59 -37.77 -18.55
C PRO A 121 -0.61 -37.61 -17.61
N HIS A 122 -1.80 -38.03 -18.02
CA HIS A 122 -3.03 -37.85 -17.26
C HIS A 122 -3.35 -39.10 -16.43
N ARG A 123 -3.97 -38.90 -15.27
CA ARG A 123 -4.43 -39.98 -14.38
C ARG A 123 -5.94 -39.96 -14.23
N ALA A 124 -6.56 -41.13 -14.22
CA ALA A 124 -8.00 -41.32 -14.05
C ALA A 124 -8.23 -42.42 -13.00
N PRO A 125 -8.56 -42.06 -11.74
CA PRO A 125 -9.02 -43.04 -10.75
C PRO A 125 -10.46 -43.47 -11.08
N ASP A 126 -10.70 -44.78 -11.08
CA ASP A 126 -12.03 -45.36 -11.20
C ASP A 126 -12.59 -45.66 -9.79
N PRO A 127 -13.56 -44.89 -9.29
CA PRO A 127 -14.10 -45.06 -7.94
C PRO A 127 -14.92 -46.35 -7.78
N SER A 128 -15.34 -46.99 -8.87
CA SER A 128 -16.17 -48.21 -8.82
C SER A 128 -15.32 -49.47 -8.66
N THR A 129 -14.11 -49.47 -9.20
CA THR A 129 -13.19 -50.62 -9.16
C THR A 129 -11.97 -50.38 -8.27
N GLY A 130 -11.71 -49.13 -7.85
CA GLY A 130 -10.55 -48.74 -7.07
C GLY A 130 -9.25 -48.67 -7.86
N LYS A 131 -9.30 -48.87 -9.18
CA LYS A 131 -8.13 -48.87 -10.07
C LYS A 131 -7.74 -47.45 -10.49
N VAL A 132 -6.45 -47.23 -10.76
CA VAL A 132 -5.97 -45.99 -11.38
C VAL A 132 -5.40 -46.28 -12.76
N TYR A 133 -5.87 -45.53 -13.74
CA TYR A 133 -5.34 -45.57 -15.11
C TYR A 133 -4.49 -44.33 -15.36
N ARG A 134 -3.40 -44.48 -16.11
CA ARG A 134 -2.79 -43.34 -16.80
C ARG A 134 -3.15 -43.39 -18.27
N TRP A 135 -3.33 -42.22 -18.88
CA TRP A 135 -3.79 -42.12 -20.25
C TRP A 135 -3.22 -40.89 -20.96
N GLY A 136 -3.25 -40.92 -22.29
CA GLY A 136 -2.88 -39.81 -23.15
C GLY A 136 -3.35 -40.01 -24.59
N LEU A 137 -2.99 -39.08 -25.48
CA LEU A 137 -3.37 -39.11 -26.89
C LEU A 137 -2.14 -39.44 -27.74
N ALA A 138 -2.23 -40.50 -28.54
CA ALA A 138 -1.16 -40.90 -29.44
C ALA A 138 -1.72 -41.51 -30.72
N ILE A 139 -0.88 -41.59 -31.76
CA ILE A 139 -1.20 -42.31 -32.98
C ILE A 139 -0.95 -43.81 -32.73
N GLN A 140 -1.98 -44.63 -32.92
CA GLN A 140 -1.87 -46.09 -32.93
C GLN A 140 -2.28 -46.61 -34.31
N ASN A 141 -1.44 -47.45 -34.91
CA ASN A 141 -1.71 -48.06 -36.22
C ASN A 141 -2.06 -47.04 -37.34
N GLY A 142 -1.52 -45.82 -37.25
CA GLY A 142 -1.78 -44.75 -38.22
C GLY A 142 -3.01 -43.90 -37.94
N GLU A 143 -3.75 -44.16 -36.86
CA GLU A 143 -4.94 -43.39 -36.46
C GLU A 143 -4.77 -42.75 -35.08
N TRP A 144 -5.38 -41.59 -34.86
CA TRP A 144 -5.40 -40.94 -33.54
C TRP A 144 -6.27 -41.72 -32.56
N GLY A 145 -5.73 -42.06 -31.39
CA GLY A 145 -6.45 -42.79 -30.36
C GLY A 145 -6.06 -42.36 -28.93
N ILE A 146 -6.92 -42.72 -27.97
CA ILE A 146 -6.58 -42.67 -26.55
C ILE A 146 -5.79 -43.92 -26.23
N ILE A 147 -4.61 -43.73 -25.64
CA ILE A 147 -3.80 -44.81 -25.09
C ILE A 147 -3.91 -44.77 -23.57
N TYR A 148 -3.98 -45.94 -22.93
CA TYR A 148 -4.10 -46.04 -21.49
C TYR A 148 -3.49 -47.34 -20.95
N GLU A 149 -3.06 -47.30 -19.69
CA GLU A 149 -2.62 -48.48 -18.93
C GLU A 149 -3.09 -48.40 -17.48
N GLU A 150 -3.34 -49.54 -16.86
CA GLU A 150 -3.62 -49.67 -15.41
C GLU A 150 -2.30 -49.60 -14.63
N VAL A 151 -2.22 -48.74 -13.61
CA VAL A 151 -0.95 -48.44 -12.91
C VAL A 151 -0.93 -48.92 -11.45
N VAL A 152 -2.06 -49.46 -10.97
CA VAL A 152 -2.39 -49.74 -9.55
C VAL A 152 -2.60 -48.46 -8.73
#